data_AF-A0A9D1K8G5-F1
#
_entry.id   AF-A0A9D1K8G5-F1
#
_cell.length_a   1.000
_cell.length_b   1.000
_cell.length_c   1.000
_cell.angle_alpha   90.00
_cell.angle_beta   90.00
_cell.angle_gamma   90.00
#
_symmetry.space_group_name_H-M   'P 1'
#
loop_
_entity.id
_entity.type
_entity.pdbx_description
1 polymer ?
#
loop_
_entity_poly.entity_id
_entity_poly.type
_entity_poly.pdbx_seq_one_letter_code
_entity_poly.pdbx_strand_id
1 'polypeptide(L)'
;INTEKNAVIGLMLSNGIVALAGALIAQYQGSSTVDMGRGAIVIGLAAVIIGEVILGNRAHNFAAKLASCILGAIIYYVVIQVVLRLGLNTNDLKLLTALIVALFLAIPHWRGKLLSGRAGRRNTEKEEASNA
;
A
#
# COMPACT_ATOMS: atom_id res chain seq x y z
N ILE A 1 2.93 1.45 -36.64
CA ILE A 1 3.38 1.55 -35.22
C ILE A 1 3.73 0.13 -34.77
N ASN A 2 4.99 -0.16 -34.43
CA ASN A 2 5.39 -1.50 -33.98
C ASN A 2 5.18 -1.61 -32.46
N THR A 3 4.08 -2.23 -32.07
CA THR A 3 3.66 -2.41 -30.67
C THR A 3 4.57 -3.33 -29.87
N GLU A 4 5.18 -4.34 -30.51
CA GLU A 4 6.10 -5.27 -29.84
C GLU A 4 7.37 -4.56 -29.37
N LYS A 5 7.98 -3.73 -30.23
CA LYS A 5 9.12 -2.90 -29.84
C LYS A 5 8.77 -1.94 -28.70
N ASN A 6 7.59 -1.33 -28.75
CA ASN A 6 7.14 -0.42 -27.70
C ASN A 6 6.92 -1.13 -26.35
N ALA A 7 6.39 -2.36 -26.38
CA ALA A 7 6.20 -3.17 -25.19
C ALA A 7 7.54 -3.59 -24.56
N VAL A 8 8.50 -4.01 -25.38
CA VAL A 8 9.85 -4.39 -24.92
C VAL A 8 10.58 -3.20 -24.29
N ILE A 9 10.53 -2.02 -24.93
CA ILE A 9 11.12 -0.80 -24.36
C ILE A 9 10.46 -0.43 -23.02
N GLY A 10 9.14 -0.54 -22.92
CA GLY A 10 8.41 -0.30 -21.67
C GLY A 10 8.82 -1.27 -20.55
N LEU A 11 8.95 -2.56 -20.86
CA LEU A 11 9.39 -3.59 -19.91
C LEU A 11 10.83 -3.36 -19.45
N MET A 12 11.74 -3.07 -20.38
CA MET A 12 13.14 -2.78 -20.07
C MET A 12 13.28 -1.55 -19.17
N LEU A 13 12.53 -0.48 -19.47
CA LEU A 13 12.56 0.74 -18.67
C LEU A 13 12.00 0.52 -17.26
N SER A 14 10.85 -0.15 -17.14
CA SER A 14 10.23 -0.47 -15.84
C SER A 14 11.17 -1.29 -14.96
N ASN A 15 11.72 -2.39 -15.50
CA ASN A 15 12.65 -3.25 -14.76
C ASN A 15 13.97 -2.54 -14.45
N GLY A 16 14.46 -1.67 -15.34
CA GLY A 16 15.65 -0.86 -15.12
C GLY A 16 15.49 0.11 -13.94
N ILE A 17 14.35 0.78 -13.83
CA ILE A 17 14.05 1.70 -12.70
C ILE A 17 13.96 0.91 -11.38
N VAL A 18 13.32 -0.26 -11.37
CA VAL A 18 13.22 -1.11 -10.18
C VAL A 18 14.59 -1.62 -9.74
N ALA A 19 15.41 -2.09 -10.68
CA ALA A 19 16.78 -2.56 -10.39
C ALA A 19 17.67 -1.44 -9.84
N LEU A 20 17.57 -0.23 -10.41
CA LEU A 20 18.31 0.94 -9.95
C LEU A 20 17.92 1.32 -8.51
N ALA A 21 16.62 1.35 -8.21
CA ALA A 21 16.14 1.63 -6.85
C ALA A 21 16.65 0.57 -5.85
N GLY A 22 16.62 -0.71 -6.22
CA GLY A 22 17.16 -1.80 -5.41
C GLY A 22 18.67 -1.67 -5.15
N ALA A 23 19.44 -1.30 -6.17
CA ALA A 23 20.89 -1.10 -6.05
C ALA A 23 21.26 0.08 -5.12
N LEU A 24 20.48 1.16 -5.14
CA LEU A 24 20.67 2.29 -4.23
C LEU A 24 20.38 1.90 -2.78
N ILE A 25 19.31 1.14 -2.55
CA ILE A 25 18.94 0.67 -1.21
C ILE A 25 20.00 -0.32 -0.68
N ALA A 26 20.52 -1.22 -1.53
CA ALA A 26 21.62 -2.12 -1.18
C ALA A 26 22.90 -1.39 -0.80
N GLN A 27 23.26 -0.33 -1.52
CA GLN A 27 24.39 0.53 -1.16
C GLN A 27 24.16 1.26 0.16
N TYR A 28 22.94 1.78 0.39
CA TYR A 28 22.60 2.48 1.63
C TYR A 28 22.67 1.57 2.87
N GLN A 29 22.28 0.29 2.75
CA GLN A 29 22.32 -0.66 3.86
C GLN A 29 23.63 -1.45 3.99
N GLY A 30 24.54 -1.35 3.01
CA GLY A 30 25.83 -2.05 3.01
C GLY A 30 25.75 -3.58 2.85
N SER A 31 24.56 -4.13 2.63
CA SER A 31 24.31 -5.56 2.44
C SER A 31 23.01 -5.78 1.66
N SER A 32 22.97 -6.79 0.79
CA SER A 32 21.76 -7.21 0.07
C SER A 32 21.30 -8.59 0.55
N THR A 33 20.20 -8.62 1.30
CA THR A 33 19.57 -9.85 1.78
C THR A 33 18.16 -9.98 1.21
N VAL A 34 17.64 -11.20 1.12
CA VAL A 34 16.27 -11.46 0.63
C VAL A 34 15.19 -10.84 1.51
N ASP A 35 15.50 -10.60 2.79
CA ASP A 35 14.57 -10.01 3.75
C ASP A 35 14.35 -8.51 3.50
N MET A 36 15.34 -7.83 2.92
CA MET A 36 15.20 -6.45 2.46
C MET A 36 14.13 -6.32 1.35
N GLY A 37 14.12 -7.25 0.39
CA GLY A 37 13.16 -7.27 -0.70
C GLY A 37 11.73 -7.57 -0.23
N ARG A 38 11.57 -8.55 0.66
CA ARG A 38 10.26 -8.88 1.25
C ARG A 38 9.68 -7.71 2.04
N GLY A 39 10.51 -7.05 2.86
CA GLY A 39 10.11 -5.85 3.60
C GLY A 39 9.67 -4.71 2.68
N ALA A 40 10.45 -4.44 1.63
CA ALA A 40 10.14 -3.38 0.67
C ALA A 40 8.82 -3.60 -0.07
N ILE A 41 8.51 -4.84 -0.48
CA ILE A 41 7.24 -5.17 -1.15
C ILE A 41 6.05 -4.93 -0.21
N VAL A 42 6.14 -5.39 1.05
CA VAL A 42 5.06 -5.22 2.04
C VAL A 42 4.84 -3.74 2.37
N ILE A 43 5.91 -2.97 2.55
CA ILE A 43 5.84 -1.52 2.80
C ILE A 43 5.23 -0.80 1.59
N GLY A 44 5.61 -1.18 0.37
CA GLY A 44 5.07 -0.60 -0.87
C GLY A 44 3.57 -0.86 -1.01
N LEU A 45 3.13 -2.10 -0.81
CA LEU A 45 1.70 -2.45 -0.84
C LEU A 45 0.91 -1.73 0.26
N ALA A 46 1.45 -1.65 1.48
CA ALA A 46 0.81 -0.92 2.57
C ALA A 46 0.63 0.57 2.25
N ALA A 47 1.65 1.22 1.67
CA ALA A 47 1.58 2.63 1.27
C ALA A 47 0.50 2.88 0.21
N VAL A 48 0.36 1.98 -0.78
CA VAL A 48 -0.70 2.05 -1.80
C VAL A 48 -2.08 1.92 -1.16
N ILE A 49 -2.27 0.93 -0.29
CA ILE A 49 -3.55 0.69 0.40
C ILE A 49 -3.93 1.90 1.27
N ILE A 50 -2.99 2.45 2.05
CA ILE A 50 -3.21 3.64 2.87
C ILE A 50 -3.60 4.85 2.00
N GLY A 51 -2.88 5.07 0.90
CA GLY A 51 -3.17 6.16 -0.03
C GLY A 51 -4.56 6.05 -0.67
N GLU A 52 -4.97 4.83 -1.03
CA GLU A 52 -6.29 4.55 -1.60
C GLU A 52 -7.42 4.77 -0.58
N VAL A 53 -7.22 4.38 0.68
CA VAL A 53 -8.20 4.61 1.76
C VAL A 53 -8.44 6.11 2.01
N ILE A 54 -7.43 6.96 1.86
CA ILE A 54 -7.53 8.40 2.11
C ILE A 54 -8.18 9.13 0.94
N LEU A 55 -7.81 8.82 -0.30
CA LEU A 55 -8.36 9.50 -1.48
C LEU A 55 -9.70 8.90 -1.96
N GLY A 56 -10.07 7.71 -1.47
CA GLY A 56 -11.27 6.99 -1.89
C GLY A 56 -11.32 6.67 -3.39
N ASN A 57 -12.47 6.20 -3.88
CA ASN A 57 -12.73 5.88 -5.30
C ASN A 57 -12.67 7.11 -6.26
N ARG A 58 -12.14 8.26 -5.84
CA ARG A 58 -12.02 9.46 -6.69
C ARG A 58 -10.83 9.40 -7.65
N ALA A 59 -9.85 8.51 -7.42
CA ALA A 59 -8.66 8.38 -8.25
C ALA A 59 -8.88 7.45 -9.47
N HIS A 60 -9.61 7.93 -10.49
CA HIS A 60 -9.84 7.18 -11.74
C HIS A 60 -8.58 7.09 -12.63
N ASN A 61 -7.62 8.02 -12.45
CA ASN A 61 -6.41 8.13 -13.28
C ASN A 61 -5.18 7.52 -12.59
N PHE A 62 -4.29 6.88 -13.36
CA PHE A 62 -3.03 6.30 -12.85
C PHE A 62 -2.15 7.34 -12.13
N ALA A 63 -2.07 8.56 -12.67
CA ALA A 63 -1.33 9.66 -12.02
C ALA A 63 -1.91 10.03 -10.65
N ALA A 64 -3.24 10.01 -10.49
CA ALA A 64 -3.89 10.26 -9.22
C ALA A 64 -3.64 9.13 -8.21
N LYS A 65 -3.57 7.87 -8.67
CA LYS A 65 -3.17 6.72 -7.84
C LYS A 65 -1.70 6.78 -7.43
N LEU A 66 -0.81 7.26 -8.29
CA LEU A 66 0.59 7.45 -7.95
C LEU A 66 0.76 8.57 -6.91
N ALA A 67 0.05 9.69 -7.09
CA ALA A 67 0.02 10.78 -6.12
C ALA A 67 -0.57 10.35 -4.76
N SER A 68 -1.64 9.55 -4.77
CA SER A 68 -2.21 9.00 -3.53
C SER A 68 -1.25 8.07 -2.81
N CYS A 69 -0.49 7.24 -3.55
CA CYS A 69 0.55 6.37 -2.98
C CYS A 69 1.66 7.19 -2.32
N ILE A 70 2.13 8.26 -2.97
CA ILE A 70 3.14 9.17 -2.39
C ILE A 70 2.60 9.81 -1.10
N LEU A 71 1.35 10.26 -1.11
CA LEU A 71 0.71 10.84 0.07
C LEU A 71 0.58 9.83 1.22
N GLY A 72 0.21 8.58 0.90
CA GLY A 72 0.16 7.47 1.87
C GLY A 72 1.53 7.14 2.46
N ALA A 73 2.59 7.16 1.66
CA ALA A 73 3.96 6.96 2.12
C ALA A 73 4.42 8.07 3.06
N ILE A 74 4.09 9.35 2.78
CA ILE A 74 4.41 10.47 3.67
C ILE A 74 3.73 10.29 5.04
N ILE A 75 2.45 9.95 5.05
CA ILE A 75 1.68 9.76 6.29
C ILE A 75 2.26 8.61 7.12
N TYR A 76 2.64 7.50 6.48
CA TYR A 76 3.32 6.39 7.13
C TYR A 76 4.58 6.85 7.89
N TYR A 77 5.43 7.67 7.25
CA TYR A 77 6.62 8.20 7.90
C TYR A 77 6.32 9.22 9.00
N VAL A 78 5.30 10.08 8.84
CA VAL A 78 4.89 11.04 9.88
C VAL A 78 4.43 10.32 11.15
N VAL A 79 3.63 9.25 11.01
CA VAL A 79 3.19 8.43 12.14
C VAL A 79 4.39 7.80 12.85
N ILE A 80 5.35 7.26 12.09
CA ILE A 80 6.61 6.72 12.62
C ILE A 80 7.39 7.79 13.40
N GLN A 81 7.50 9.00 12.86
CA GLN A 81 8.22 10.10 13.50
C GLN A 81 7.58 10.55 14.82
N VAL A 82 6.25 10.65 14.88
CA VAL A 82 5.52 10.98 16.12
C VAL A 82 5.77 9.91 17.18
N VAL A 83 5.77 8.65 16.79
CA VAL A 83 5.97 7.52 17.68
C VAL A 83 7.42 7.44 18.18
N LEU A 84 8.40 7.69 17.31
CA LEU A 84 9.81 7.81 17.69
C LEU A 84 10.03 8.91 18.74
N ARG A 85 9.31 10.03 18.63
CA ARG A 85 9.38 11.13 19.60
C ARG A 85 8.76 10.80 20.96
N LEU A 86 7.92 9.77 21.05
CA LEU A 86 7.31 9.31 22.31
C LEU A 86 8.27 8.42 23.15
N GLY A 87 9.52 8.25 22.73
CA GLY A 87 10.61 7.81 23.62
C GLY A 87 10.73 6.30 23.88
N LEU A 88 10.12 5.46 23.04
CA LEU A 88 10.32 4.00 23.10
C LEU A 88 11.66 3.61 22.46
N ASN A 89 12.33 2.60 23.03
CA ASN A 89 13.71 2.21 22.69
C ASN A 89 13.83 1.57 21.29
N THR A 90 14.94 1.81 20.59
CA THR A 90 15.15 1.56 19.14
C THR A 90 15.12 0.09 18.71
N ASN A 91 15.25 -0.84 19.65
CA ASN A 91 15.08 -2.27 19.37
C ASN A 91 13.60 -2.72 19.43
N ASP A 92 12.78 -2.10 20.28
CA ASP A 92 11.32 -2.30 20.31
C ASP A 92 10.63 -1.56 19.16
N LEU A 93 11.32 -0.59 18.55
CA LEU A 93 10.80 0.27 17.50
C LEU A 93 10.48 -0.45 16.18
N LYS A 94 11.14 -1.58 15.84
CA LYS A 94 10.75 -2.46 14.71
C LYS A 94 9.46 -3.24 15.01
N LEU A 95 9.29 -3.70 16.25
CA LEU A 95 8.09 -4.40 16.70
C LEU A 95 6.90 -3.43 16.77
N LEU A 96 7.14 -2.22 17.28
CA LEU A 96 6.17 -1.15 17.40
C LEU A 96 5.73 -0.63 16.01
N THR A 97 6.66 -0.47 15.06
CA THR A 97 6.30 -0.13 13.68
C THR A 97 5.44 -1.20 13.02
N ALA A 98 5.78 -2.48 13.19
CA ALA A 98 4.96 -3.58 12.70
C ALA A 98 3.56 -3.60 13.36
N LEU A 99 3.48 -3.35 14.68
CA LEU A 99 2.22 -3.26 15.42
C LEU A 99 1.34 -2.10 14.93
N ILE A 100 1.93 -0.93 14.68
CA ILE A 100 1.21 0.25 14.19
C ILE A 100 0.71 0.02 12.76
N VAL A 101 1.54 -0.54 11.89
CA VAL A 101 1.12 -0.95 10.54
C VAL A 101 -0.04 -1.94 10.61
N ALA A 102 0.04 -2.92 11.51
CA ALA A 102 -1.04 -3.88 11.73
C ALA A 102 -2.33 -3.21 12.23
N LEU A 103 -2.24 -2.24 13.14
CA LEU A 103 -3.38 -1.44 13.60
C LEU A 103 -4.00 -0.61 12.48
N PHE A 104 -3.18 0.07 11.67
CA PHE A 104 -3.61 0.84 10.51
C PHE A 104 -4.16 0.00 9.37
N LEU A 105 -3.80 -1.28 9.26
CA LEU A 105 -4.44 -2.25 8.34
C LEU A 105 -5.73 -2.82 8.91
N ALA A 106 -5.81 -3.02 10.23
CA ALA A 106 -7.00 -3.52 10.91
C ALA A 106 -8.19 -2.54 10.82
N ILE A 107 -7.94 -1.24 10.97
CA ILE A 107 -8.96 -0.19 10.89
C ILE A 107 -9.70 -0.17 9.53
N PRO A 108 -9.03 -0.10 8.36
CA PRO A 108 -9.69 -0.14 7.05
C PRO A 108 -10.32 -1.51 6.76
N HIS A 109 -9.72 -2.61 7.23
CA HIS A 109 -10.30 -3.95 7.06
C HIS A 109 -11.64 -4.11 7.81
N TRP A 110 -11.77 -3.54 9.01
CA TRP A 110 -13.05 -3.54 9.75
C TRP A 110 -14.09 -2.60 9.15
N ARG A 111 -13.69 -1.46 8.58
CA ARG A 111 -14.59 -0.56 7.83
C ARG A 111 -15.16 -1.26 6.58
N GLY A 112 -14.37 -2.05 5.86
CA GLY A 112 -14.82 -2.84 4.70
C GLY A 112 -15.81 -3.95 5.09
N LYS A 113 -15.58 -4.64 6.22
CA LYS A 113 -16.45 -5.72 6.69
C LYS A 113 -17.80 -5.20 7.24
N LEU A 114 -17.80 -4.02 7.86
CA LEU A 114 -19.03 -3.36 8.34
C LEU A 114 -19.89 -2.79 7.19
N LEU A 115 -19.28 -2.35 6.08
CA LEU A 115 -20.01 -1.91 4.88
C LEU A 115 -20.45 -3.07 3.99
N SER A 116 -19.66 -4.14 3.87
CA SER A 116 -20.02 -5.35 3.11
C SER A 116 -21.13 -6.16 3.79
N GLY A 117 -21.18 -6.17 5.13
CA GLY A 117 -22.29 -6.76 5.91
C GLY A 117 -23.66 -6.08 5.72
N ARG A 118 -23.71 -4.91 5.08
CA ARG A 118 -24.96 -4.22 4.70
C ARG A 118 -25.33 -4.39 3.22
N ALA A 119 -24.40 -4.81 2.36
CA ALA A 119 -24.67 -5.01 0.93
C ALA A 119 -25.28 -6.40 0.64
N GLY A 120 -24.95 -7.42 1.44
CA GLY A 120 -25.50 -8.77 1.27
C GLY A 120 -26.97 -8.93 1.69
N ARG A 121 -27.52 -8.00 2.48
CA ARG A 121 -28.92 -8.07 2.97
C ARG A 121 -29.94 -7.43 2.02
N ARG A 122 -29.50 -6.57 1.10
CA ARG A 122 -30.39 -5.81 0.21
C ARG A 122 -30.75 -6.55 -1.09
N ASN A 123 -30.01 -7.61 -1.43
CA ASN A 123 -30.30 -8.44 -2.60
C ASN A 123 -31.36 -9.50 -2.29
N THR A 124 -31.39 -10.03 -1.06
CA THR A 124 -32.40 -11.01 -0.63
C THR A 124 -33.80 -10.40 -0.56
N GLU A 125 -33.94 -9.15 -0.09
CA GLU A 125 -35.23 -8.44 -0.05
C GLU A 125 -35.79 -8.08 -1.45
N LYS A 126 -34.93 -7.92 -2.47
CA LYS A 126 -35.38 -7.63 -3.84
C LYS A 126 -35.83 -8.86 -4.61
N GLU A 127 -35.31 -10.04 -4.26
CA GLU A 127 -35.68 -11.31 -4.89
C GLU A 127 -36.99 -11.86 -4.30
N GLU A 128 -37.24 -11.65 -3.01
CA GLU A 128 -38.51 -12.00 -2.35
C GLU A 128 -39.68 -11.09 -2.77
N ALA A 129 -39.43 -9.82 -3.07
CA ALA A 129 -40.47 -8.88 -3.53
C ALA A 129 -40.79 -8.97 -5.04
N SER A 130 -40.00 -9.72 -5.82
CA SER A 130 -40.23 -9.93 -7.26
C SER A 130 -40.96 -11.25 -7.57
N ASN A 131 -41.14 -12.11 -6.57
CA ASN A 131 -41.75 -13.43 -6.70
C ASN A 131 -43.01 -13.61 -5.81
N ALA A 132 -43.55 -12.50 -5.30
CA ALA A 132 -44.82 -12.38 -4.58
C ALA A 132 -45.72 -11.40 -5.33
#